data_AF-A0A1S9CW99-F1
#
_entry.id   AF-A0A1S9CW99-F1
#
_cell.length_a   1.000
_cell.length_b   1.000
_cell.length_c   1.000
_cell.angle_alpha   90.00
_cell.angle_beta   90.00
_cell.angle_gamma   90.00
#
_symmetry.space_group_name_H-M   'P 1'
#
loop_
_entity.id
_entity.type
_entity.pdbx_description
1 polymer ?
#
loop_
_entity_poly.entity_id
_entity_poly.type
_entity_poly.pdbx_seq_one_letter_code
_entity_poly.pdbx_strand_id
1 'polypeptide(L)' 'MIGKEFAQKIEFVCSDVWKPYLQLIEQHCSQALNILERFHIVAKMNKALDEVRAAEARRLGSSSSNVRRA' A
#
# COMPACT_ATOMS: atom_id res chain seq x y z
N MET A 1 0.45 -25.65 13.91
CA MET A 1 1.13 -24.33 13.84
C MET A 1 2.55 -24.55 13.35
N ILE A 2 3.10 -23.65 12.52
CA ILE A 2 4.51 -23.69 12.14
C ILE A 2 5.34 -23.41 13.40
N GLY A 3 6.21 -24.35 13.79
CA GLY A 3 7.04 -24.22 14.99
C GLY A 3 8.16 -23.19 14.83
N LYS A 4 8.72 -22.71 15.95
CA LYS A 4 9.81 -21.73 15.97
C LYS A 4 11.02 -22.16 15.15
N GLU A 5 11.40 -23.43 15.23
CA GLU A 5 12.52 -23.98 14.46
C GLU A 5 12.32 -23.89 12.95
N PHE A 6 11.08 -24.02 12.49
CA PHE A 6 10.76 -23.90 11.07
C PHE A 6 10.71 -22.42 10.66
N ALA A 7 10.11 -21.56 11.49
CA ALA A 7 10.04 -20.12 11.22
C ALA A 7 11.44 -19.48 11.06
N GLN A 8 12.42 -19.94 11.84
CA GLN A 8 13.82 -19.47 11.74
C GLN A 8 14.53 -19.91 10.45
N LYS A 9 14.02 -20.93 9.75
CA LYS A 9 14.55 -21.40 8.46
C LYS A 9 13.94 -20.68 7.27
N ILE A 10 12.95 -19.81 7.48
CA ILE A 10 12.33 -19.04 6.42
C ILE A 10 13.31 -17.93 6.01
N GLU A 11 13.72 -17.93 4.75
CA GLU A 11 14.63 -16.93 4.18
C GLU A 11 13.88 -15.81 3.44
N PHE A 12 12.69 -16.11 2.93
CA PHE A 12 11.88 -15.17 2.15
C PHE A 12 10.42 -15.25 2.56
N VAL A 13 9.81 -14.09 2.77
CA VAL A 13 8.37 -13.97 2.99
C VAL A 13 7.81 -13.02 1.96
N CYS A 14 6.78 -13.43 1.23
CA CYS A 14 5.96 -12.49 0.46
C CYS A 14 4.75 -12.13 1.31
N SER A 15 4.61 -10.86 1.68
CA SER A 15 3.50 -10.39 2.52
C SER A 15 2.74 -9.23 1.86
N ASP A 16 1.48 -9.12 2.20
CA ASP A 16 0.77 -7.87 1.96
C ASP A 16 1.25 -6.79 2.96
N VAL A 17 0.90 -5.54 2.67
CA VAL A 17 1.26 -4.37 3.49
C VAL A 17 0.38 -4.19 4.73
N TRP A 18 -0.20 -5.26 5.27
CA TRP A 18 -1.01 -5.19 6.48
C TRP A 18 -0.13 -5.25 7.73
N LYS A 19 -0.31 -4.27 8.61
CA LYS A 19 0.55 -4.06 9.79
C LYS A 19 0.69 -5.29 10.70
N PRO A 20 -0.37 -6.06 11.01
CA PRO A 20 -0.24 -7.30 11.79
C PRO A 20 0.66 -8.36 11.16
N TYR A 21 0.68 -8.49 9.84
CA TYR A 21 1.60 -9.43 9.17
C TYR A 21 3.05 -8.97 9.29
N LEU A 22 3.31 -7.68 9.11
CA LEU A 22 4.65 -7.13 9.31
C LEU A 22 5.16 -7.38 10.75
N GLN A 23 4.30 -7.17 11.75
CA GLN A 23 4.62 -7.45 13.16
C GLN A 23 4.89 -8.94 13.40
N LEU A 24 4.08 -9.83 12.81
CA LEU A 24 4.27 -11.27 12.96
C LEU A 24 5.59 -11.74 12.34
N ILE A 25 5.92 -11.23 11.16
CA ILE A 25 7.17 -11.53 10.44
C ILE A 25 8.37 -11.01 11.25
N GLU A 26 8.30 -9.79 11.77
CA GLU A 26 9.32 -9.22 12.65
C GLU A 26 9.55 -10.08 13.91
N GLN A 27 8.48 -10.64 14.48
CA GLN A 27 8.57 -11.45 15.69
C GLN A 27 9.10 -12.88 15.46
N HIS A 28 8.75 -13.51 14.34
CA HIS A 28 8.97 -14.95 14.14
C HIS A 28 9.99 -15.29 13.04
N CYS A 29 10.19 -14.37 12.08
CA CYS A 29 10.99 -14.57 10.88
C CYS A 29 11.87 -13.34 10.62
N SER A 30 12.45 -12.75 11.67
CA SER A 30 13.25 -11.51 11.55
C SER A 30 14.46 -11.65 10.64
N GLN A 31 14.95 -12.88 10.42
CA GLN A 31 16.01 -13.18 9.46
C GLN A 31 15.56 -13.19 7.99
N ALA A 32 14.25 -13.32 7.74
CA ALA A 32 13.73 -13.47 6.39
C ALA A 32 13.67 -12.12 5.66
N LEU A 33 14.00 -12.12 4.37
CA LEU A 33 13.72 -10.99 3.50
C LEU A 33 12.21 -10.88 3.28
N ASN A 34 11.61 -9.81 3.78
CA ASN A 34 10.20 -9.52 3.58
C ASN A 34 9.97 -8.75 2.26
N ILE A 35 9.36 -9.42 1.29
CA ILE A 35 8.99 -8.90 -0.02
C ILE A 35 7.52 -8.48 0.03
N LEU A 36 7.26 -7.20 -0.25
CA LEU A 36 5.89 -6.71 -0.28
C LEU A 36 5.23 -7.03 -1.62
N GLU A 37 4.02 -7.53 -1.55
CA GLU A 37 3.24 -7.92 -2.71
C GLU A 37 2.84 -6.67 -3.53
N ARG A 38 3.19 -6.68 -4.81
CA ARG A 38 3.11 -5.51 -5.70
C ARG A 38 1.68 -5.06 -5.94
N PHE A 39 0.71 -5.98 -6.05
CA PHE A 39 -0.68 -5.62 -6.34
C PHE A 39 -1.23 -4.68 -5.27
N HIS A 40 -1.05 -4.98 -3.99
CA HIS A 40 -1.54 -4.13 -2.90
C HIS A 40 -0.86 -2.75 -2.86
N ILE A 41 0.44 -2.69 -3.15
CA ILE A 41 1.19 -1.41 -3.25
C ILE A 41 0.60 -0.54 -4.36
N VAL A 42 0.47 -1.10 -5.56
CA VAL A 42 -0.02 -0.39 -6.74
C VAL A 42 -1.48 0.03 -6.56
N ALA A 43 -2.32 -0.83 -5.99
CA ALA A 43 -3.72 -0.51 -5.71
C ALA A 43 -3.85 0.67 -4.74
N LYS A 44 -3.08 0.69 -3.65
CA LYS A 44 -3.07 1.82 -2.69
C LYS A 44 -2.57 3.11 -3.35
N MET A 45 -1.51 3.02 -4.15
CA MET A 45 -0.95 4.17 -4.86
C MET A 45 -1.95 4.76 -5.86
N ASN A 46 -2.61 3.91 -6.65
CA ASN A 46 -3.63 4.36 -7.61
C ASN A 46 -4.80 5.05 -6.91
N LYS A 47 -5.28 4.51 -5.79
CA LYS A 47 -6.35 5.14 -5.02
C LYS A 47 -5.97 6.56 -4.57
N ALA A 48 -4.78 6.73 -4.00
CA ALA A 48 -4.30 8.05 -3.57
C ALA A 48 -4.14 9.02 -4.75
N LEU A 49 -3.64 8.53 -5.89
CA LEU A 49 -3.51 9.32 -7.11
C LEU A 49 -4.87 9.77 -7.66
N ASP A 50 -5.87 8.89 -7.61
CA ASP A 50 -7.22 9.18 -8.09
C ASP A 50 -7.93 10.22 -7.20
N GLU A 51 -7.69 10.21 -5.88
CA GLU A 51 -8.18 11.25 -4.97
C GLU A 51 -7.64 12.64 -5.34
N VAL A 52 -6.34 12.73 -5.64
CA VAL A 52 -5.69 13.97 -6.10
C VAL A 52 -6.24 14.40 -7.46
N ARG A 53 -6.32 13.48 -8.43
CA ARG A 53 -6.87 13.76 -9.77
C ARG A 53 -8.30 14.28 -9.70
N ALA A 54 -9.14 13.66 -8.86
CA ALA A 54 -10.52 14.09 -8.68
C ALA A 54 -10.60 15.47 -8.02
N ALA A 55 -9.72 15.79 -7.07
CA ALA A 55 -9.64 17.12 -6.45
C ALA A 55 -9.25 18.20 -7.47
N GLU A 56 -8.22 17.95 -8.29
CA GLU A 56 -7.79 18.88 -9.34
C GLU A 56 -8.86 19.08 -10.41
N ALA A 57 -9.53 18.00 -10.85
CA ALA A 57 -10.62 18.09 -11.81
C ALA A 57 -11.78 18.96 -11.30
N ARG A 58 -12.16 18.81 -10.02
CA ARG A 58 -13.19 19.67 -9.38
C ARG A 58 -12.76 21.13 -9.34
N ARG A 59 -11.50 21.42 -9.01
CA ARG A 59 -10.94 22.78 -8.94
C ARG A 59 -10.94 23.47 -10.30
N LEU A 60 -10.58 22.75 -11.37
CA LEU A 60 -10.62 23.28 -12.73
C LEU A 60 -12.06 23.49 -13.22
N GLY A 61 -12.96 22.57 -12.89
CA GLY A 61 -14.39 22.68 -13.21
C GLY A 61 -15.05 23.91 -12.57
N SER A 62 -14.79 24.18 -11.29
CA SER A 62 -15.31 25.37 -10.60
C SER A 62 -14.72 26.67 -11.13
N SER A 63 -13.43 26.68 -11.48
CA SER A 63 -12.75 27.85 -12.05
C SER A 63 -13.27 28.19 -13.45
N SER A 64 -13.70 27.18 -14.23
CA SER A 64 -14.26 27.37 -15.58
C SER A 64 -15.67 27.99 -15.58
N SER A 65 -16.42 27.88 -14.48
CA SER A 65 -17.76 28.47 -14.32
C SER A 65 -17.72 29.99 -14.16
N ASN A 66 -16.64 30.54 -13.61
CA ASN A 66 -16.50 31.99 -13.39
C ASN A 66 -16.07 32.75 -14.65
N VAL A 67 -15.42 32.10 -15.61
CA VAL A 67 -14.99 32.75 -16.86
C VAL A 67 -16.16 32.91 -17.84
N ARG A 68 -17.23 32.11 -17.73
CA ARG A 68 -18.41 32.20 -18.62
C ARG A 68 -19.49 33.19 -18.15
N ARG A 69 -19.29 33.90 -17.04
CA ARG A 69 -20.24 34.86 -16.45
C ARG A 69 -19.72 36.31 -16.39
N ALA A 70 -18.57 36.59 -16.99
CA ALA A 70 -18.01 37.94 -17.16
C ALA A 70 -18.19 38.42 -18.60
#